data_AF-A0A4Q5RHV1-F1
#
_entry.id   AF-A0A4Q5RHV1-F1
#
_cell.length_a   1.000
_cell.length_b   1.000
_cell.length_c   1.000
_cell.angle_alpha   90.00
_cell.angle_beta   90.00
_cell.angle_gamma   90.00
#
_symmetry.space_group_name_H-M   'P 1'
#
loop_
_entity.id
_entity.type
_entity.pdbx_description
1 polymer ?
#
loop_
_entity_poly.entity_id
_entity_poly.type
_entity_poly.pdbx_seq_one_letter_code
_entity_poly.pdbx_strand_id
1 'polypeptide(L)'
;MKRFIFLSIFCLLACISNSQLVSKVSDPVEWINTLMGSDSKPSLSNGNTYPAIAVPWGMNFWIPQTGMMGNGWAYTYSSDKIRGFKQTHQPSPWMNDYGQFSIMPVTGKLRFNQNDRASWFSHKAEVAKPYYYSVYLADADVITEITPSERAAQFRFTYPESDSSYLVIDAFDKGSYVKIIPAEKKIIGFTTRNSGGVPDNFRNYFVIQLDKAFTLSMGWHDSTLVKDSIEITAKHAGAIIGFKTSRGEKINVKVASSFISHEQAQLNLDKEVGKDAFDVTKQKAKSAWNKQLSKLSVEGGTIEQTKTFYSCLYRTLQFPQKHYEYNAAGEIVHYSPYNGKTLPGYMFAGTGFWDTFRALYPFLNFVYPSINKEMQEGLANDFREGGFLPEWSSPGFRNVMVGNNSASVVADAYIKGVRGPDMNLLWEALVKGANNEGPLNAVGRAGVK
;
A
#
# COMPACT_ATOMS: atom_id res chain seq x y z
N MET A 1 -57.39 -37.41 -2.68
CA MET A 1 -56.22 -37.75 -1.84
C MET A 1 -54.91 -38.00 -2.60
N LYS A 2 -54.88 -38.56 -3.83
CA LYS A 2 -53.63 -38.82 -4.57
C LYS A 2 -52.92 -37.59 -5.18
N ARG A 3 -53.60 -36.44 -5.32
CA ARG A 3 -53.00 -35.18 -5.83
C ARG A 3 -52.32 -34.29 -4.77
N PHE A 4 -52.64 -34.48 -3.48
CA PHE A 4 -52.01 -33.71 -2.40
C PHE A 4 -50.67 -34.29 -1.94
N ILE A 5 -50.43 -35.59 -2.16
CA ILE A 5 -49.18 -36.26 -1.76
C ILE A 5 -48.02 -35.89 -2.72
N PHE A 6 -48.31 -35.63 -4.00
CA PHE A 6 -47.29 -35.22 -4.98
C PHE A 6 -46.78 -33.79 -4.77
N LEU A 7 -47.59 -32.89 -4.22
CA LEU A 7 -47.14 -31.51 -3.92
C LEU A 7 -46.26 -31.45 -2.67
N SER A 8 -46.50 -32.32 -1.68
CA SER A 8 -45.67 -32.37 -0.46
C SER A 8 -44.27 -32.93 -0.72
N ILE A 9 -44.10 -33.85 -1.68
CA ILE A 9 -42.80 -34.42 -2.04
C ILE A 9 -41.94 -33.40 -2.82
N PHE A 10 -42.56 -32.52 -3.64
CA PHE A 10 -41.82 -31.46 -4.34
C PHE A 10 -41.41 -30.30 -3.41
N CYS A 11 -42.17 -30.01 -2.35
CA CYS A 11 -41.77 -29.04 -1.32
C CYS A 11 -40.69 -29.56 -0.35
N LEU A 12 -40.57 -30.87 -0.15
CA LEU A 12 -39.51 -31.47 0.69
C LEU A 12 -38.16 -31.66 -0.03
N LEU A 13 -38.17 -31.69 -1.37
CA LEU A 13 -36.94 -31.75 -2.19
C LEU A 13 -36.36 -30.36 -2.53
N ALA A 14 -37.07 -29.28 -2.21
CA ALA A 14 -36.67 -27.91 -2.57
C ALA A 14 -35.79 -27.20 -1.51
N CYS A 15 -35.48 -27.84 -0.37
CA CYS A 15 -34.79 -27.16 0.75
C CYS A 15 -33.47 -27.80 1.22
N ILE A 16 -32.83 -28.64 0.40
CA ILE A 16 -31.44 -29.06 0.65
C ILE A 16 -30.56 -28.53 -0.49
N SER A 17 -30.53 -27.21 -0.64
CA SER A 17 -29.41 -26.55 -1.31
C SER A 17 -28.19 -26.64 -0.39
N ASN A 18 -27.55 -27.81 -0.34
CA ASN A 18 -26.25 -27.93 0.31
C ASN A 18 -25.30 -26.98 -0.40
N SER A 19 -24.90 -25.91 0.29
CA SER A 19 -23.87 -25.01 -0.22
C SER A 19 -22.62 -25.83 -0.49
N GLN A 20 -21.99 -25.59 -1.64
CA GLN A 20 -20.76 -26.28 -2.00
C GLN A 20 -19.70 -26.02 -0.93
N LEU A 21 -19.31 -27.07 -0.22
CA LEU A 21 -18.28 -27.02 0.79
C LEU A 21 -16.90 -27.07 0.13
N VAL A 22 -15.96 -26.32 0.69
CA VAL A 22 -14.56 -26.31 0.27
C VAL A 22 -13.81 -27.40 1.03
N SER A 23 -13.39 -28.44 0.32
CA SER A 23 -12.67 -29.57 0.91
C SER A 23 -11.16 -29.33 1.06
N LYS A 24 -10.54 -28.54 0.18
CA LYS A 24 -9.12 -28.21 0.26
C LYS A 24 -8.81 -26.89 -0.43
N VAL A 25 -7.97 -26.07 0.21
CA VAL A 25 -7.45 -24.82 -0.36
C VAL A 25 -5.98 -25.00 -0.71
N SER A 26 -5.66 -25.07 -2.01
CA SER A 26 -4.28 -25.22 -2.50
C SER A 26 -3.58 -23.90 -2.83
N ASP A 27 -4.36 -22.85 -3.11
CA ASP A 27 -3.88 -21.54 -3.54
C ASP A 27 -4.63 -20.44 -2.76
N PRO A 28 -4.31 -20.26 -1.47
CA PRO A 28 -5.13 -19.44 -0.57
C PRO A 28 -5.26 -17.98 -1.01
N VAL A 29 -4.25 -17.43 -1.71
CA VAL A 29 -4.31 -16.06 -2.21
C VAL A 29 -5.44 -15.85 -3.25
N GLU A 30 -5.89 -16.90 -3.93
CA GLU A 30 -6.97 -16.81 -4.92
C GLU A 30 -8.36 -16.62 -4.31
N TRP A 31 -8.51 -16.93 -3.01
CA TRP A 31 -9.76 -16.77 -2.25
C TRP A 31 -9.96 -15.35 -1.72
N ILE A 32 -8.97 -14.48 -1.86
CA ILE A 32 -9.02 -13.12 -1.33
C ILE A 32 -9.86 -12.21 -2.23
N ASN A 33 -10.76 -11.46 -1.61
CA ASN A 33 -11.42 -10.31 -2.18
C ASN A 33 -10.79 -9.03 -1.62
N THR A 34 -9.94 -8.35 -2.39
CA THR A 34 -9.32 -7.08 -1.96
C THR A 34 -10.28 -5.90 -1.96
N LEU A 35 -11.47 -6.05 -2.56
CA LEU A 35 -12.54 -5.04 -2.54
C LEU A 35 -13.46 -5.17 -1.32
N MET A 36 -13.29 -6.22 -0.49
CA MET A 36 -14.04 -6.36 0.75
C MET A 36 -13.81 -5.15 1.66
N GLY A 37 -14.87 -4.36 1.86
CA GLY A 37 -14.87 -3.12 2.66
C GLY A 37 -14.70 -1.82 1.88
N SER A 38 -14.54 -1.86 0.54
CA SER A 38 -14.34 -0.65 -0.28
C SER A 38 -15.63 0.06 -0.69
N ASP A 39 -16.79 -0.60 -0.59
CA ASP A 39 -18.10 0.04 -0.68
C ASP A 39 -18.44 0.69 0.67
N SER A 40 -17.70 1.75 0.99
CA SER A 40 -17.85 2.51 2.23
C SER A 40 -17.94 3.99 1.93
N LYS A 41 -18.61 4.73 2.83
CA LYS A 41 -18.72 6.19 2.76
C LYS A 41 -18.48 6.81 4.14
N PRO A 42 -18.17 8.12 4.24
CA PRO A 42 -17.91 8.77 5.53
C PRO A 42 -19.03 8.60 6.57
N SER A 43 -20.28 8.52 6.13
CA SER A 43 -21.43 8.36 7.01
C SER A 43 -21.71 6.92 7.46
N LEU A 44 -21.17 5.91 6.77
CA LEU A 44 -21.34 4.50 7.12
C LEU A 44 -20.20 3.66 6.53
N SER A 45 -19.41 3.06 7.41
CA SER A 45 -18.30 2.18 7.05
C SER A 45 -18.79 0.74 6.92
N ASN A 46 -18.47 0.11 5.79
CA ASN A 46 -18.48 -1.36 5.64
C ASN A 46 -17.06 -1.95 5.75
N GLY A 47 -16.08 -1.14 6.20
CA GLY A 47 -14.68 -1.51 6.35
C GLY A 47 -13.72 -0.35 6.09
N ASN A 48 -14.10 0.64 5.28
CA ASN A 48 -13.26 1.79 4.90
C ASN A 48 -11.90 1.39 4.32
N THR A 49 -11.89 0.36 3.46
CA THR A 49 -10.66 -0.19 2.88
C THR A 49 -10.46 0.23 1.43
N TYR A 50 -9.24 0.10 0.93
CA TYR A 50 -8.91 0.14 -0.49
C TYR A 50 -8.31 -1.21 -0.96
N PRO A 51 -8.37 -1.53 -2.27
CA PRO A 51 -7.76 -2.75 -2.81
C PRO A 51 -6.24 -2.60 -2.91
N ALA A 52 -5.53 -2.98 -1.84
CA ALA A 52 -4.07 -2.85 -1.78
C ALA A 52 -3.37 -3.93 -2.63
N ILE A 53 -2.59 -3.46 -3.59
CA ILE A 53 -1.72 -4.25 -4.45
C ILE A 53 -0.34 -4.20 -3.82
N ALA A 54 -0.02 -5.23 -3.05
CA ALA A 54 1.15 -5.27 -2.20
C ALA A 54 1.59 -6.71 -1.94
N VAL A 55 2.76 -6.88 -1.34
CA VAL A 55 3.17 -8.13 -0.67
C VAL A 55 2.91 -8.01 0.85
N PRO A 56 2.90 -9.11 1.62
CA PRO A 56 2.71 -9.04 3.08
C PRO A 56 3.67 -8.05 3.74
N TRP A 57 3.14 -7.11 4.53
CA TRP A 57 3.84 -6.00 5.20
C TRP A 57 4.74 -5.15 4.28
N GLY A 58 4.48 -5.13 2.97
CA GLY A 58 5.25 -4.33 2.02
C GLY A 58 5.34 -2.85 2.44
N MET A 59 6.49 -2.24 2.20
CA MET A 59 6.72 -0.83 2.51
C MET A 59 5.82 0.07 1.68
N ASN A 60 5.73 -0.21 0.37
CA ASN A 60 4.99 0.60 -0.58
C ASN A 60 3.77 -0.18 -1.09
N PHE A 61 2.55 0.30 -0.80
CA PHE A 61 1.33 -0.26 -1.39
C PHE A 61 0.95 0.50 -2.65
N TRP A 62 0.35 -0.19 -3.61
CA TRP A 62 -0.24 0.42 -4.80
C TRP A 62 -1.76 0.25 -4.81
N ILE A 63 -2.49 1.27 -5.29
CA ILE A 63 -3.94 1.23 -5.42
C ILE A 63 -4.41 1.91 -6.70
N PRO A 64 -5.53 1.49 -7.33
CA PRO A 64 -6.33 2.39 -8.15
C PRO A 64 -6.86 3.53 -7.28
N GLN A 65 -6.76 4.77 -7.76
CA GLN A 65 -7.29 5.94 -7.08
C GLN A 65 -8.54 6.45 -7.80
N THR A 66 -9.67 6.49 -7.11
CA THR A 66 -10.92 7.11 -7.60
C THR A 66 -11.20 8.44 -6.93
N GLY A 67 -10.85 8.57 -5.64
CA GLY A 67 -10.99 9.78 -4.85
C GLY A 67 -9.99 10.88 -5.24
N MET A 68 -10.38 12.14 -5.08
CA MET A 68 -9.48 13.28 -5.35
C MET A 68 -8.22 13.23 -4.49
N MET A 69 -7.13 13.83 -4.99
CA MET A 69 -5.90 14.01 -4.22
C MET A 69 -6.21 14.57 -2.82
N GLY A 70 -5.74 13.87 -1.79
CA GLY A 70 -5.93 14.26 -0.39
C GLY A 70 -7.21 13.77 0.28
N ASN A 71 -8.16 13.19 -0.46
CA ASN A 71 -9.31 12.54 0.14
C ASN A 71 -8.90 11.19 0.75
N GLY A 72 -9.25 10.97 2.02
CA GLY A 72 -8.99 9.71 2.73
C GLY A 72 -9.72 8.51 2.11
N TRP A 73 -10.87 8.72 1.45
CA TRP A 73 -11.51 7.69 0.62
C TRP A 73 -10.84 7.67 -0.77
N ALA A 74 -9.58 7.24 -0.80
CA ALA A 74 -8.75 7.21 -2.00
C ALA A 74 -9.31 6.29 -3.10
N TYR A 75 -10.01 5.23 -2.69
CA TYR A 75 -10.82 4.36 -3.56
C TYR A 75 -12.17 4.10 -2.89
N THR A 76 -13.24 4.13 -3.67
CA THR A 76 -14.58 3.67 -3.26
C THR A 76 -15.18 2.82 -4.36
N TYR A 77 -15.82 1.70 -4.02
CA TYR A 77 -16.44 0.81 -5.00
C TYR A 77 -17.46 1.54 -5.89
N SER A 78 -18.28 2.42 -5.32
CA SER A 78 -19.31 3.16 -6.09
C SER A 78 -18.77 4.27 -7.00
N SER A 79 -17.46 4.42 -7.17
CA SER A 79 -16.88 5.44 -8.06
C SER A 79 -16.79 4.93 -9.48
N ASP A 80 -17.11 5.77 -10.46
CA ASP A 80 -17.10 5.35 -11.86
C ASP A 80 -15.79 5.65 -12.61
N LYS A 81 -14.85 6.38 -11.97
CA LYS A 81 -13.63 6.84 -12.62
C LYS A 81 -12.38 6.59 -11.80
N ILE A 82 -11.31 6.17 -12.48
CA ILE A 82 -9.94 6.11 -11.96
C ILE A 82 -9.18 7.33 -12.47
N ARG A 83 -8.46 8.01 -11.57
CA ARG A 83 -7.67 9.22 -11.87
C ARG A 83 -6.14 9.03 -11.76
N GLY A 84 -5.73 7.82 -11.38
CA GLY A 84 -4.34 7.43 -11.27
C GLY A 84 -4.18 6.11 -10.53
N PHE A 85 -2.99 5.55 -10.64
CA PHE A 85 -2.53 4.42 -9.84
C PHE A 85 -1.49 4.94 -8.87
N LYS A 86 -1.83 4.87 -7.59
CA LYS A 86 -1.20 5.63 -6.53
C LYS A 86 -0.35 4.72 -5.64
N GLN A 87 0.88 5.14 -5.36
CA GLN A 87 1.63 4.61 -4.22
C GLN A 87 1.09 5.24 -2.93
N THR A 88 0.82 4.43 -1.91
CA THR A 88 0.16 4.85 -0.67
C THR A 88 0.71 4.13 0.55
N HIS A 89 0.63 4.81 1.70
CA HIS A 89 0.96 4.30 3.03
C HIS A 89 -0.19 4.53 4.02
N GLN A 90 -1.39 4.81 3.51
CA GLN A 90 -2.54 5.24 4.32
C GLN A 90 -3.09 4.09 5.19
N PRO A 91 -3.02 4.13 6.53
CA PRO A 91 -3.59 3.05 7.34
C PRO A 91 -5.11 3.13 7.48
N SER A 92 -5.70 4.33 7.33
CA SER A 92 -7.15 4.54 7.34
C SER A 92 -7.51 5.87 6.66
N PRO A 93 -8.76 6.08 6.18
CA PRO A 93 -9.17 7.36 5.61
C PRO A 93 -9.03 8.54 6.59
N TRP A 94 -9.12 8.27 7.90
CA TRP A 94 -9.03 9.28 8.96
C TRP A 94 -7.60 9.71 9.24
N MET A 95 -6.67 8.75 9.20
CA MET A 95 -5.24 9.02 9.34
C MET A 95 -4.66 9.71 8.11
N ASN A 96 -5.30 9.45 6.96
CA ASN A 96 -4.90 9.88 5.63
C ASN A 96 -3.46 9.42 5.34
N ASP A 97 -2.83 9.98 4.33
CA ASP A 97 -1.68 9.36 3.67
C ASP A 97 -0.39 10.19 3.80
N TYR A 98 0.73 9.58 3.45
CA TYR A 98 2.06 10.18 3.34
C TYR A 98 2.88 9.48 2.25
N GLY A 99 3.91 10.15 1.72
CA GLY A 99 4.85 9.54 0.76
C GLY A 99 4.17 9.05 -0.53
N GLN A 100 3.23 9.85 -1.06
CA GLN A 100 2.27 9.44 -2.06
C GLN A 100 2.47 10.15 -3.41
N PHE A 101 2.44 9.39 -4.49
CA PHE A 101 2.46 9.88 -5.87
C PHE A 101 1.63 8.95 -6.76
N SER A 102 1.32 9.35 -7.99
CA SER A 102 0.54 8.50 -8.90
C SER A 102 1.04 8.51 -10.34
N ILE A 103 0.71 7.45 -11.06
CA ILE A 103 0.98 7.26 -12.49
C ILE A 103 -0.36 7.04 -13.19
N MET A 104 -0.59 7.67 -14.34
CA MET A 104 -1.83 7.51 -15.12
C MET A 104 -1.53 7.50 -16.63
N PRO A 105 -1.91 6.45 -17.39
CA PRO A 105 -1.85 6.47 -18.84
C PRO A 105 -3.02 7.29 -19.43
N VAL A 106 -2.74 8.04 -20.50
CA VAL A 106 -3.72 8.87 -21.21
C VAL A 106 -3.48 8.76 -22.72
N THR A 107 -4.52 8.85 -23.53
CA THR A 107 -4.40 8.82 -25.00
C THR A 107 -5.19 9.96 -25.65
N GLY A 108 -4.86 10.27 -26.91
CA GLY A 108 -5.51 11.30 -27.70
C GLY A 108 -5.15 12.71 -27.23
N LYS A 109 -5.98 13.30 -26.37
CA LYS A 109 -5.72 14.66 -25.84
C LYS A 109 -4.81 14.57 -24.62
N LEU A 110 -3.77 15.39 -24.59
CA LEU A 110 -2.91 15.55 -23.42
C LEU A 110 -3.74 16.16 -22.27
N ARG A 111 -3.95 15.38 -21.22
CA ARG A 111 -4.67 15.78 -20.00
C ARG A 111 -3.86 15.36 -18.78
N PHE A 112 -3.51 16.32 -17.93
CA PHE A 112 -2.68 16.06 -16.74
C PHE A 112 -3.36 16.48 -15.44
N ASN A 113 -4.32 17.40 -15.46
CA ASN A 113 -5.13 17.68 -14.28
C ASN A 113 -5.91 16.44 -13.87
N GLN A 114 -6.00 16.17 -12.56
CA GLN A 114 -6.55 14.92 -12.03
C GLN A 114 -7.99 14.61 -12.47
N ASN A 115 -8.83 15.63 -12.68
CA ASN A 115 -10.22 15.42 -13.11
C ASN A 115 -10.32 15.20 -14.62
N ASP A 116 -9.47 15.88 -15.40
CA ASP A 116 -9.47 15.80 -16.86
C ASP A 116 -8.90 14.46 -17.35
N ARG A 117 -7.86 13.96 -16.66
CA ARG A 117 -7.19 12.69 -16.98
C ARG A 117 -7.94 11.44 -16.48
N ALA A 118 -8.98 11.63 -15.65
CA ALA A 118 -9.72 10.52 -15.07
C ALA A 118 -10.50 9.76 -16.15
N SER A 119 -10.46 8.43 -16.09
CA SER A 119 -11.06 7.55 -17.08
C SER A 119 -12.17 6.70 -16.46
N TRP A 120 -13.29 6.57 -17.17
CA TRP A 120 -14.34 5.61 -16.82
C TRP A 120 -13.82 4.17 -16.78
N PHE A 121 -14.31 3.39 -15.82
CA PHE A 121 -14.03 1.95 -15.73
C PHE A 121 -15.26 1.18 -15.23
N SER A 122 -15.20 -0.15 -15.25
CA SER A 122 -16.23 -1.01 -14.66
C SER A 122 -15.57 -2.16 -13.90
N HIS A 123 -16.13 -2.53 -12.75
CA HIS A 123 -15.71 -3.73 -12.00
C HIS A 123 -15.81 -5.02 -12.84
N LYS A 124 -16.63 -5.05 -13.90
CA LYS A 124 -16.70 -6.18 -14.84
C LYS A 124 -15.42 -6.36 -15.67
N ALA A 125 -14.63 -5.29 -15.80
CA ALA A 125 -13.34 -5.27 -16.48
C ALA A 125 -12.19 -4.94 -15.51
N GLU A 126 -12.40 -5.22 -14.22
CA GLU A 126 -11.41 -5.05 -13.16
C GLU A 126 -11.08 -6.43 -12.57
N VAL A 127 -9.79 -6.71 -12.41
CA VAL A 127 -9.29 -7.86 -11.66
C VAL A 127 -8.47 -7.31 -10.52
N ALA A 128 -8.95 -7.49 -9.29
CA ALA A 128 -8.27 -7.03 -8.09
C ALA A 128 -7.81 -8.23 -7.25
N LYS A 129 -6.49 -8.47 -7.21
CA LYS A 129 -5.83 -9.49 -6.38
C LYS A 129 -4.71 -8.83 -5.57
N PRO A 130 -4.29 -9.41 -4.43
CA PRO A 130 -3.21 -8.85 -3.61
C PRO A 130 -1.90 -8.62 -4.40
N TYR A 131 -1.56 -9.57 -5.27
CA TYR A 131 -0.31 -9.60 -6.02
C TYR A 131 -0.44 -9.09 -7.47
N TYR A 132 -1.66 -8.76 -7.91
CA TYR A 132 -1.92 -8.39 -9.30
C TYR A 132 -3.20 -7.58 -9.42
N TYR A 133 -3.14 -6.48 -10.14
CA TYR A 133 -4.31 -5.70 -10.52
C TYR A 133 -4.35 -5.51 -12.02
N SER A 134 -5.55 -5.53 -12.60
CA SER A 134 -5.80 -5.17 -14.00
C SER A 134 -7.10 -4.40 -14.12
N VAL A 135 -7.10 -3.36 -14.94
CA VAL A 135 -8.32 -2.62 -15.28
C VAL A 135 -8.26 -2.09 -16.70
N TYR A 136 -9.42 -2.07 -17.35
CA TYR A 136 -9.61 -1.35 -18.61
C TYR A 136 -10.09 0.09 -18.35
N LEU A 137 -9.35 1.07 -18.90
CA LEU A 137 -9.63 2.49 -18.81
C LEU A 137 -10.33 2.94 -20.10
N ALA A 138 -11.65 3.08 -20.06
CA ALA A 138 -12.48 3.26 -21.25
C ALA A 138 -12.19 4.55 -22.04
N ASP A 139 -11.93 5.67 -21.36
CA ASP A 139 -11.65 6.95 -22.04
C ASP A 139 -10.28 6.97 -22.73
N ALA A 140 -9.36 6.11 -22.30
CA ALA A 140 -8.00 6.01 -22.85
C ALA A 140 -7.84 4.83 -23.82
N ASP A 141 -8.78 3.87 -23.82
CA ASP A 141 -8.65 2.56 -24.47
C ASP A 141 -7.36 1.82 -24.06
N VAL A 142 -7.01 1.89 -22.77
CA VAL A 142 -5.78 1.30 -22.21
C VAL A 142 -6.13 0.24 -21.17
N ILE A 143 -5.48 -0.92 -21.26
CA ILE A 143 -5.45 -1.87 -20.14
C ILE A 143 -4.22 -1.56 -19.28
N THR A 144 -4.44 -1.32 -18.00
CA THR A 144 -3.34 -1.18 -17.02
C THR A 144 -3.27 -2.39 -16.13
N GLU A 145 -2.06 -2.94 -16.00
CA GLU A 145 -1.75 -4.04 -15.09
C GLU A 145 -0.65 -3.63 -14.10
N ILE A 146 -0.73 -4.11 -12.86
CA ILE A 146 0.22 -3.78 -11.78
C ILE A 146 0.60 -5.07 -11.04
N THR A 147 1.88 -5.25 -10.73
CA THR A 147 2.39 -6.26 -9.79
C THR A 147 3.42 -5.63 -8.84
N PRO A 148 3.35 -5.90 -7.52
CA PRO A 148 4.23 -5.28 -6.54
C PRO A 148 5.44 -6.16 -6.17
N SER A 149 6.42 -5.56 -5.51
CA SER A 149 7.37 -6.19 -4.59
C SER A 149 7.25 -5.50 -3.21
N GLU A 150 8.23 -5.57 -2.32
CA GLU A 150 8.16 -4.89 -1.01
C GLU A 150 8.22 -3.36 -1.14
N ARG A 151 9.07 -2.83 -2.04
CA ARG A 151 9.38 -1.40 -2.23
C ARG A 151 9.25 -0.93 -3.68
N ALA A 152 9.03 -1.85 -4.61
CA ALA A 152 8.91 -1.57 -6.03
C ALA A 152 7.60 -2.15 -6.60
N ALA A 153 7.31 -1.82 -7.86
CA ALA A 153 6.26 -2.42 -8.64
C ALA A 153 6.62 -2.40 -10.14
N GLN A 154 5.98 -3.28 -10.90
CA GLN A 154 5.94 -3.20 -12.35
C GLN A 154 4.52 -2.87 -12.79
N PHE A 155 4.44 -1.95 -13.74
CA PHE A 155 3.26 -1.61 -14.50
C PHE A 155 3.42 -2.14 -15.92
N ARG A 156 2.32 -2.59 -16.51
CA ARG A 156 2.23 -2.92 -17.92
C ARG A 156 1.00 -2.23 -18.50
N PHE A 157 1.24 -1.31 -19.44
CA PHE A 157 0.19 -0.57 -20.12
C PHE A 157 0.05 -1.11 -21.54
N THR A 158 -1.13 -1.64 -21.87
CA THR A 158 -1.45 -2.08 -23.23
C THR A 158 -2.23 -0.97 -23.92
N TYR A 159 -1.59 -0.28 -24.87
CA TYR A 159 -2.13 0.88 -25.56
C TYR A 159 -2.86 0.51 -26.86
N PRO A 160 -3.79 1.38 -27.32
CA PRO A 160 -4.35 1.28 -28.65
C PRO A 160 -3.33 1.81 -29.69
N GLU A 161 -3.69 1.70 -30.96
CA GLU A 161 -2.99 2.44 -32.00
C GLU A 161 -3.27 3.94 -31.83
N SER A 162 -2.22 4.74 -31.70
CA SER A 162 -2.34 6.17 -31.45
C SER A 162 -1.04 6.91 -31.76
N ASP A 163 -1.16 8.07 -32.40
CA ASP A 163 -0.05 9.03 -32.54
C ASP A 163 0.21 9.83 -31.26
N SER A 164 -0.66 9.72 -30.26
CA SER A 164 -0.64 10.51 -29.03
C SER A 164 -1.02 9.64 -27.84
N SER A 165 -0.01 8.97 -27.28
CA SER A 165 -0.10 8.20 -26.04
C SER A 165 0.83 8.82 -25.01
N TYR A 166 0.37 8.91 -23.76
CA TYR A 166 1.06 9.63 -22.70
C TYR A 166 1.06 8.84 -21.39
N LEU A 167 2.10 9.07 -20.60
CA LEU A 167 2.13 8.68 -19.19
C LEU A 167 2.29 9.94 -18.34
N VAL A 168 1.34 10.12 -17.42
CA VAL A 168 1.29 11.25 -16.48
C VAL A 168 1.83 10.78 -15.13
N ILE A 169 2.84 11.48 -14.60
CA ILE A 169 3.46 11.24 -13.30
C ILE A 169 3.13 12.43 -12.41
N ASP A 170 2.31 12.21 -11.39
CA ASP A 170 1.85 13.24 -10.47
C ASP A 170 2.53 13.05 -9.11
N ALA A 171 3.43 13.97 -8.74
CA ALA A 171 4.18 13.93 -7.48
C ALA A 171 3.43 14.56 -6.29
N PHE A 172 2.17 14.97 -6.51
CA PHE A 172 1.24 15.56 -5.55
C PHE A 172 1.69 16.95 -5.05
N ASP A 173 0.80 17.63 -4.32
CA ASP A 173 1.02 18.98 -3.81
C ASP A 173 1.83 19.03 -2.49
N LYS A 174 1.90 20.23 -1.89
CA LYS A 174 2.64 20.57 -0.66
C LYS A 174 4.17 20.56 -0.78
N GLY A 175 4.69 20.69 -1.99
CA GLY A 175 6.12 20.74 -2.29
C GLY A 175 6.58 19.40 -2.85
N SER A 176 6.86 19.38 -4.13
CA SER A 176 7.30 18.16 -4.82
C SER A 176 8.25 18.48 -5.96
N TYR A 177 8.89 17.43 -6.45
CA TYR A 177 9.93 17.51 -7.46
C TYR A 177 9.77 16.39 -8.48
N VAL A 178 10.02 16.71 -9.74
CA VAL A 178 10.19 15.73 -10.82
C VAL A 178 11.32 16.13 -11.75
N LYS A 179 12.01 15.13 -12.30
CA LYS A 179 12.98 15.27 -13.38
C LYS A 179 12.85 14.13 -14.37
N ILE A 180 12.71 14.47 -15.63
CA ILE A 180 12.71 13.52 -16.77
C ILE A 180 14.14 13.43 -17.27
N ILE A 181 14.62 12.20 -17.49
CA ILE A 181 15.95 11.88 -18.00
C ILE A 181 15.77 11.03 -19.26
N PRO A 182 15.53 11.66 -20.44
CA PRO A 182 15.15 10.94 -21.66
C PRO A 182 16.20 9.93 -22.13
N ALA A 183 17.49 10.26 -21.98
CA ALA A 183 18.59 9.38 -22.36
C ALA A 183 18.58 8.03 -21.63
N GLU A 184 18.01 7.99 -20.44
CA GLU A 184 17.88 6.79 -19.61
C GLU A 184 16.47 6.19 -19.67
N LYS A 185 15.52 6.79 -20.39
CA LYS A 185 14.08 6.43 -20.32
C LYS A 185 13.57 6.44 -18.87
N LYS A 186 14.01 7.43 -18.09
CA LYS A 186 13.85 7.48 -16.64
C LYS A 186 13.18 8.77 -16.19
N ILE A 187 12.41 8.69 -15.13
CA ILE A 187 11.87 9.83 -14.38
C ILE A 187 12.25 9.61 -12.92
N ILE A 188 12.77 10.64 -12.27
CA ILE A 188 12.96 10.66 -10.82
C ILE A 188 12.15 11.79 -10.20
N GLY A 189 11.91 11.71 -8.91
CA GLY A 189 11.25 12.79 -8.20
C GLY A 189 11.13 12.51 -6.71
N PHE A 190 10.54 13.47 -6.00
CA PHE A 190 10.09 13.23 -4.63
C PHE A 190 8.74 13.87 -4.36
N THR A 191 8.03 13.30 -3.41
CA THR A 191 6.81 13.85 -2.82
C THR A 191 7.01 14.09 -1.33
N THR A 192 6.42 15.17 -0.82
CA THR A 192 6.42 15.50 0.62
C THR A 192 5.01 15.48 1.23
N ARG A 193 3.96 15.30 0.41
CA ARG A 193 2.58 15.37 0.89
C ARG A 193 2.36 14.35 2.01
N ASN A 194 2.04 14.85 3.18
CA ASN A 194 1.78 14.07 4.38
C ASN A 194 0.60 14.66 5.19
N SER A 195 0.27 13.94 6.26
CA SER A 195 -0.84 14.23 7.17
C SER A 195 -0.37 14.43 8.62
N GLY A 196 0.88 14.88 8.79
CA GLY A 196 1.55 15.04 10.09
C GLY A 196 2.35 13.80 10.51
N GLY A 197 3.05 13.92 11.64
CA GLY A 197 3.91 12.84 12.17
C GLY A 197 5.15 12.61 11.32
N VAL A 198 5.72 13.66 10.73
CA VAL A 198 6.95 13.59 9.94
C VAL A 198 7.91 14.73 10.30
N PRO A 199 9.23 14.54 10.21
CA PRO A 199 10.23 15.60 10.35
C PRO A 199 10.23 16.55 9.15
N ASP A 200 10.83 17.74 9.29
CA ASP A 200 10.89 18.78 8.25
C ASP A 200 11.57 18.32 6.95
N ASN A 201 12.49 17.36 7.04
CA ASN A 201 13.23 16.84 5.90
C ASN A 201 12.51 15.68 5.18
N PHE A 202 11.30 15.31 5.60
CA PHE A 202 10.55 14.17 5.06
C PHE A 202 10.34 14.25 3.56
N ARG A 203 10.77 13.19 2.87
CA ARG A 203 10.59 12.97 1.44
C ARG A 203 10.39 11.49 1.16
N ASN A 204 9.55 11.17 0.19
CA ASN A 204 9.57 9.87 -0.47
C ASN A 204 10.09 10.08 -1.89
N TYR A 205 11.29 9.55 -2.16
CA TYR A 205 11.99 9.66 -3.43
C TYR A 205 11.59 8.49 -4.32
N PHE A 206 11.20 8.75 -5.56
CA PHE A 206 10.80 7.72 -6.51
C PHE A 206 11.68 7.73 -7.76
N VAL A 207 11.79 6.55 -8.36
CA VAL A 207 12.38 6.32 -9.68
C VAL A 207 11.41 5.50 -10.53
N ILE A 208 11.25 5.92 -11.78
CA ILE A 208 10.36 5.30 -12.77
C ILE A 208 11.20 5.05 -14.02
N GLN A 209 11.27 3.80 -14.47
CA GLN A 209 12.07 3.34 -15.59
C GLN A 209 11.17 2.68 -16.64
N LEU A 210 11.27 3.12 -17.89
CA LEU A 210 10.48 2.60 -19.00
C LEU A 210 11.34 1.77 -19.96
N ASP A 211 10.71 0.83 -20.66
CA ASP A 211 11.34 0.08 -21.75
C ASP A 211 11.25 0.80 -23.12
N LYS A 212 10.29 1.71 -23.28
CA LYS A 212 10.09 2.54 -24.48
C LYS A 212 10.71 3.94 -24.35
N ALA A 213 11.32 4.42 -25.43
CA ALA A 213 11.83 5.79 -25.52
C ALA A 213 10.70 6.82 -25.64
N PHE A 214 10.94 8.04 -25.14
CA PHE A 214 9.97 9.13 -25.19
C PHE A 214 10.21 10.00 -26.43
N THR A 215 9.13 10.43 -27.08
CA THR A 215 9.19 11.47 -28.14
C THR A 215 8.73 12.83 -27.63
N LEU A 216 8.16 12.88 -26.42
CA LEU A 216 7.71 14.08 -25.73
C LEU A 216 8.14 14.01 -24.27
N SER A 217 8.57 15.14 -23.71
CA SER A 217 8.88 15.28 -22.28
C SER A 217 8.52 16.69 -21.83
N MET A 218 7.59 16.80 -20.90
CA MET A 218 7.11 18.09 -20.38
C MET A 218 6.88 18.00 -18.88
N GLY A 219 7.29 19.00 -18.14
CA GLY A 219 6.92 19.20 -16.74
C GLY A 219 5.67 20.07 -16.60
N TRP A 220 5.02 20.03 -15.44
CA TRP A 220 4.05 21.04 -15.04
C TRP A 220 4.31 21.52 -13.62
N HIS A 221 4.04 22.80 -13.38
CA HIS A 221 3.94 23.37 -12.04
C HIS A 221 2.48 23.73 -11.75
N ASP A 222 1.95 23.21 -10.66
CA ASP A 222 0.58 23.40 -10.22
C ASP A 222 -0.44 23.02 -11.30
N SER A 223 -1.03 24.00 -11.98
CA SER A 223 -2.00 23.78 -13.07
C SER A 223 -1.45 24.13 -14.46
N THR A 224 -0.17 24.44 -14.58
CA THR A 224 0.43 25.02 -15.79
C THR A 224 1.48 24.09 -16.37
N LEU A 225 1.26 23.66 -17.62
CA LEU A 225 2.21 22.87 -18.39
C LEU A 225 3.38 23.75 -18.87
N VAL A 226 4.60 23.27 -18.70
CA VAL A 226 5.83 23.92 -19.17
C VAL A 226 6.46 23.05 -20.25
N LYS A 227 6.35 23.49 -21.50
CA LYS A 227 6.74 22.68 -22.66
C LYS A 227 8.26 22.43 -22.74
N ASP A 228 9.06 23.38 -22.27
CA ASP A 228 10.52 23.36 -22.42
C ASP A 228 11.26 23.04 -21.12
N SER A 229 10.54 22.58 -20.09
CA SER A 229 11.16 22.15 -18.84
C SER A 229 10.90 20.67 -18.59
N ILE A 230 11.99 19.96 -18.28
CA ILE A 230 12.00 18.55 -17.90
C ILE A 230 12.37 18.36 -16.42
N GLU A 231 12.56 19.45 -15.68
CA GLU A 231 12.90 19.44 -14.25
C GLU A 231 12.06 20.51 -13.54
N ILE A 232 11.22 20.09 -12.61
CA ILE A 232 10.26 20.95 -11.93
C ILE A 232 10.38 20.75 -10.43
N THR A 233 10.55 21.86 -9.71
CA THR A 233 10.28 21.97 -8.27
C THR A 233 9.14 22.96 -8.09
N ALA A 234 8.04 22.54 -7.46
CA ALA A 234 6.86 23.39 -7.29
C ALA A 234 6.06 22.99 -6.06
N LYS A 235 5.02 23.77 -5.73
CA LYS A 235 4.03 23.35 -4.74
C LYS A 235 3.37 22.04 -5.17
N HIS A 236 3.08 21.88 -6.47
CA HIS A 236 2.63 20.62 -7.06
C HIS A 236 3.36 20.39 -8.39
N ALA A 237 4.36 19.51 -8.38
CA ALA A 237 5.14 19.15 -9.56
C ALA A 237 4.60 17.87 -10.22
N GLY A 238 4.76 17.77 -11.54
CA GLY A 238 4.58 16.51 -12.24
C GLY A 238 5.14 16.53 -13.65
N ALA A 239 5.16 15.36 -14.27
CA ALA A 239 5.80 15.10 -15.55
C ALA A 239 4.87 14.34 -16.51
N ILE A 240 4.94 14.68 -17.79
CA ILE A 240 4.27 13.99 -18.88
C ILE A 240 5.34 13.54 -19.86
N ILE A 241 5.34 12.25 -20.15
CA ILE A 241 6.07 11.69 -21.27
C ILE A 241 5.08 11.22 -22.33
N GLY A 242 5.48 11.29 -23.60
CA GLY A 242 4.63 10.88 -24.71
C GLY A 242 5.37 10.08 -25.77
N PHE A 243 4.62 9.28 -26.51
CA PHE A 243 5.10 8.38 -27.54
C PHE A 243 3.97 7.96 -28.48
N LYS A 244 4.33 7.44 -29.66
CA LYS A 244 3.41 6.73 -30.57
C LYS A 244 3.27 5.27 -30.16
N THR A 245 2.07 4.71 -30.33
CA THR A 245 1.79 3.30 -30.02
C THR A 245 1.08 2.58 -31.16
N SER A 246 1.38 1.29 -31.30
CA SER A 246 0.63 0.38 -32.16
C SER A 246 -0.48 -0.32 -31.38
N ARG A 247 -1.50 -0.85 -32.08
CA ARG A 247 -2.59 -1.60 -31.44
C ARG A 247 -2.04 -2.77 -30.61
N GLY A 248 -2.34 -2.77 -29.32
CA GLY A 248 -1.93 -3.83 -28.38
C GLY A 248 -0.47 -3.73 -27.94
N GLU A 249 0.22 -2.63 -28.27
CA GLU A 249 1.60 -2.42 -27.82
C GLU A 249 1.66 -2.33 -26.30
N LYS A 250 2.56 -3.10 -25.69
CA LYS A 250 2.77 -3.16 -24.26
C LYS A 250 3.99 -2.33 -23.88
N ILE A 251 3.79 -1.36 -22.99
CA ILE A 251 4.86 -0.56 -22.40
C ILE A 251 5.02 -0.98 -20.95
N ASN A 252 6.21 -1.46 -20.60
CA ASN A 252 6.51 -1.86 -19.23
C ASN A 252 7.20 -0.73 -18.49
N VAL A 253 6.75 -0.49 -17.27
CA VAL A 253 7.28 0.56 -16.40
C VAL A 253 7.64 -0.07 -15.07
N LYS A 254 8.90 0.09 -14.65
CA LYS A 254 9.39 -0.35 -13.35
C LYS A 254 9.47 0.88 -12.45
N VAL A 255 8.95 0.79 -11.24
CA VAL A 255 8.92 1.91 -10.29
C VAL A 255 9.32 1.43 -8.90
N ALA A 256 10.11 2.23 -8.21
CA ALA A 256 10.42 2.02 -6.79
C ALA A 256 10.49 3.37 -6.08
N SER A 257 10.39 3.33 -4.76
CA SER A 257 10.64 4.51 -3.94
C SER A 257 11.49 4.17 -2.72
N SER A 258 11.96 5.22 -2.06
CA SER A 258 12.72 5.17 -0.81
C SER A 258 12.36 6.38 0.05
N PHE A 259 12.46 6.25 1.37
CA PHE A 259 12.39 7.39 2.29
C PHE A 259 13.77 8.01 2.57
N ILE A 260 14.84 7.42 2.02
CA ILE A 260 16.23 7.81 2.26
C ILE A 260 16.75 8.73 1.15
N SER A 261 16.78 8.26 -0.10
CA SER A 261 17.30 9.05 -1.23
C SER A 261 16.88 8.47 -2.60
N HIS A 262 17.16 9.20 -3.69
CA HIS A 262 16.97 8.68 -5.05
C HIS A 262 17.87 7.47 -5.34
N GLU A 263 19.10 7.46 -4.83
CA GLU A 263 20.06 6.36 -4.99
C GLU A 263 19.54 5.10 -4.28
N GLN A 264 18.99 5.25 -3.07
CA GLN A 264 18.36 4.13 -2.38
C GLN A 264 17.10 3.65 -3.10
N ALA A 265 16.30 4.55 -3.69
CA ALA A 265 15.15 4.16 -4.51
C ALA A 265 15.57 3.35 -5.76
N GLN A 266 16.66 3.75 -6.42
CA GLN A 266 17.25 2.99 -7.52
C GLN A 266 17.78 1.63 -7.05
N LEU A 267 18.43 1.57 -5.89
CA LEU A 267 18.90 0.32 -5.30
C LEU A 267 17.74 -0.65 -5.00
N ASN A 268 16.62 -0.13 -4.48
CA ASN A 268 15.40 -0.93 -4.26
C ASN A 268 14.87 -1.49 -5.58
N LEU A 269 14.81 -0.66 -6.63
CA LEU A 269 14.38 -1.09 -7.97
C LEU A 269 15.26 -2.23 -8.50
N ASP A 270 16.58 -2.05 -8.41
CA ASP A 270 17.55 -2.99 -8.97
C ASP A 270 17.57 -4.33 -8.21
N LYS A 271 17.44 -4.31 -6.88
CA LYS A 271 17.43 -5.52 -6.05
C LYS A 271 16.11 -6.29 -6.12
N GLU A 272 14.97 -5.61 -6.11
CA GLU A 272 13.66 -6.28 -5.98
C GLU A 272 13.05 -6.66 -7.33
N VAL A 273 13.27 -5.85 -8.37
CA VAL A 273 12.74 -6.09 -9.72
C VAL A 273 13.87 -6.35 -10.70
N GLY A 274 14.90 -5.52 -10.72
CA GLY A 274 16.07 -5.67 -11.58
C GLY A 274 15.70 -5.95 -13.04
N LYS A 275 16.15 -7.10 -13.56
CA LYS A 275 15.88 -7.55 -14.95
C LYS A 275 14.61 -8.38 -15.10
N ASP A 276 13.86 -8.63 -14.04
CA ASP A 276 12.64 -9.45 -14.11
C ASP A 276 11.64 -8.88 -15.13
N ALA A 277 11.00 -9.80 -15.86
CA ALA A 277 9.80 -9.49 -16.63
C ALA A 277 8.58 -9.37 -15.71
N PHE A 278 7.53 -8.69 -16.16
CA PHE A 278 6.30 -8.46 -15.39
C PHE A 278 5.75 -9.74 -14.76
N ASP A 279 5.61 -10.82 -15.53
CA ASP A 279 5.02 -12.06 -15.06
C ASP A 279 5.90 -12.79 -14.03
N VAL A 280 7.22 -12.56 -14.02
CA VAL A 280 8.13 -13.08 -12.99
C VAL A 280 7.86 -12.37 -11.65
N THR A 281 7.77 -11.04 -11.64
CA THR A 281 7.43 -10.28 -10.42
C THR A 281 6.04 -10.65 -9.92
N LYS A 282 5.07 -10.84 -10.82
CA LYS A 282 3.72 -11.33 -10.48
C LYS A 282 3.75 -12.66 -9.74
N GLN A 283 4.53 -13.62 -10.22
CA GLN A 283 4.65 -14.93 -9.55
C GLN A 283 5.41 -14.84 -8.23
N LYS A 284 6.43 -13.99 -8.12
CA LYS A 284 7.12 -13.73 -6.84
C LYS A 284 6.15 -13.15 -5.80
N ALA A 285 5.35 -12.15 -6.18
CA ALA A 285 4.35 -11.55 -5.30
C ALA A 285 3.25 -12.55 -4.88
N LYS A 286 2.74 -13.36 -5.82
CA LYS A 286 1.79 -14.44 -5.53
C LYS A 286 2.37 -15.44 -4.53
N SER A 287 3.62 -15.86 -4.75
CA SER A 287 4.34 -16.80 -3.89
C SER A 287 4.58 -16.22 -2.49
N ALA A 288 4.87 -14.91 -2.39
CA ALA A 288 5.04 -14.23 -1.11
C ALA A 288 3.75 -14.29 -0.26
N TRP A 289 2.59 -14.08 -0.88
CA TRP A 289 1.30 -14.24 -0.20
C TRP A 289 1.04 -15.67 0.22
N ASN A 290 1.13 -16.63 -0.70
CA ASN A 290 0.85 -18.04 -0.38
C ASN A 290 1.79 -18.57 0.70
N LYS A 291 3.06 -18.15 0.74
CA LYS A 291 3.99 -18.50 1.82
C LYS A 291 3.43 -18.13 3.21
N GLN A 292 2.79 -16.98 3.34
CA GLN A 292 2.23 -16.52 4.62
C GLN A 292 0.84 -17.08 4.89
N LEU A 293 -0.01 -17.16 3.87
CA LEU A 293 -1.40 -17.61 4.02
C LEU A 293 -1.49 -19.12 4.27
N SER A 294 -0.60 -19.91 3.67
CA SER A 294 -0.56 -21.38 3.85
C SER A 294 -0.14 -21.83 5.25
N LYS A 295 0.19 -20.91 6.17
CA LYS A 295 0.34 -21.23 7.59
C LYS A 295 -0.98 -21.63 8.24
N LEU A 296 -2.11 -21.25 7.66
CA LEU A 296 -3.45 -21.62 8.10
C LEU A 296 -4.23 -22.24 6.92
N SER A 297 -4.58 -23.51 7.05
CA SER A 297 -5.45 -24.22 6.10
C SER A 297 -6.83 -24.40 6.72
N VAL A 298 -7.88 -24.06 5.99
CA VAL A 298 -9.28 -24.24 6.41
C VAL A 298 -10.03 -25.13 5.42
N GLU A 299 -10.91 -25.97 5.93
CA GLU A 299 -11.74 -26.91 5.16
C GLU A 299 -13.13 -27.04 5.80
N GLY A 300 -14.09 -27.61 5.08
CA GLY A 300 -15.44 -27.89 5.58
C GLY A 300 -16.37 -26.67 5.64
N GLY A 301 -15.90 -25.48 5.25
CA GLY A 301 -16.71 -24.26 5.15
C GLY A 301 -17.31 -24.05 3.76
N THR A 302 -18.27 -23.13 3.65
CA THR A 302 -18.79 -22.67 2.35
C THR A 302 -17.78 -21.80 1.62
N ILE A 303 -17.96 -21.63 0.31
CA ILE A 303 -17.14 -20.71 -0.52
C ILE A 303 -17.05 -19.31 0.09
N GLU A 304 -18.16 -18.77 0.58
CA GLU A 304 -18.18 -17.42 1.17
C GLU A 304 -17.44 -17.36 2.51
N GLN A 305 -17.58 -18.39 3.36
CA GLN A 305 -16.80 -18.48 4.60
C GLN A 305 -15.30 -18.54 4.31
N THR A 306 -14.88 -19.33 3.32
CA THR A 306 -13.47 -19.43 2.90
C THR A 306 -12.96 -18.10 2.36
N LYS A 307 -13.74 -17.40 1.52
CA LYS A 307 -13.38 -16.06 1.03
C LYS A 307 -13.27 -15.05 2.16
N THR A 308 -14.23 -15.00 3.09
CA THR A 308 -14.18 -14.11 4.25
C THR A 308 -12.95 -14.40 5.09
N PHE A 309 -12.66 -15.67 5.39
CA PHE A 309 -11.49 -16.06 6.18
C PHE A 309 -10.19 -15.57 5.55
N TYR A 310 -9.93 -15.90 4.28
CA TYR A 310 -8.68 -15.50 3.62
C TYR A 310 -8.61 -14.00 3.35
N SER A 311 -9.73 -13.33 3.10
CA SER A 311 -9.77 -11.86 2.94
C SER A 311 -9.45 -11.15 4.26
N CYS A 312 -9.98 -11.63 5.38
CA CYS A 312 -9.63 -11.11 6.71
C CYS A 312 -8.16 -11.42 7.05
N LEU A 313 -7.70 -12.64 6.81
CA LEU A 313 -6.30 -13.02 7.03
C LEU A 313 -5.37 -12.11 6.22
N TYR A 314 -5.65 -11.87 4.94
CA TYR A 314 -4.93 -10.91 4.11
C TYR A 314 -4.82 -9.53 4.75
N ARG A 315 -5.91 -8.99 5.31
CA ARG A 315 -5.89 -7.68 5.98
C ARG A 315 -5.03 -7.65 7.24
N THR A 316 -4.91 -8.76 7.96
CA THR A 316 -4.01 -8.85 9.13
C THR A 316 -2.52 -8.85 8.78
N LEU A 317 -2.16 -9.07 7.51
CA LEU A 317 -0.76 -9.14 7.06
C LEU A 317 -0.33 -7.88 6.29
N GLN A 318 -1.05 -6.76 6.48
CA GLN A 318 -0.74 -5.49 5.83
C GLN A 318 -0.01 -4.53 6.77
N PHE A 319 -0.52 -4.38 8.00
CA PHE A 319 -0.05 -3.38 8.95
C PHE A 319 0.52 -4.01 10.23
N PRO A 320 1.49 -3.36 10.89
CA PRO A 320 2.22 -2.20 10.37
C PRO A 320 3.08 -2.56 9.15
N GLN A 321 3.27 -1.61 8.25
CA GLN A 321 4.13 -1.75 7.07
C GLN A 321 5.59 -1.71 7.50
N LYS A 322 6.44 -2.48 6.82
CA LYS A 322 7.89 -2.29 6.92
C LYS A 322 8.22 -0.85 6.55
N HIS A 323 9.03 -0.17 7.35
CA HIS A 323 9.54 1.18 7.10
C HIS A 323 11.07 1.21 7.13
N TYR A 324 11.68 0.10 6.72
CA TYR A 324 13.11 -0.08 6.59
C TYR A 324 13.45 -0.55 5.17
N GLU A 325 14.70 -0.42 4.80
CA GLU A 325 15.29 -0.68 3.48
C GLU A 325 16.62 -1.41 3.65
N TYR A 326 17.22 -1.83 2.54
CA TYR A 326 18.52 -2.51 2.55
C TYR A 326 19.56 -1.64 1.85
N ASN A 327 20.63 -1.29 2.55
CA ASN A 327 21.72 -0.50 1.96
C ASN A 327 22.53 -1.33 0.93
N ALA A 328 23.57 -0.74 0.35
CA ALA A 328 24.42 -1.40 -0.64
C ALA A 328 25.08 -2.69 -0.09
N ALA A 329 25.48 -2.70 1.19
CA ALA A 329 26.04 -3.86 1.87
C ALA A 329 25.01 -4.95 2.23
N GLY A 330 23.72 -4.68 2.02
CA GLY A 330 22.63 -5.62 2.37
C GLY A 330 22.22 -5.54 3.84
N GLU A 331 22.66 -4.51 4.56
CA GLU A 331 22.28 -4.27 5.94
C GLU A 331 20.95 -3.51 6.00
N ILE A 332 20.21 -3.73 7.08
CA ILE A 332 18.93 -3.08 7.32
C ILE A 332 19.17 -1.65 7.81
N VAL A 333 18.56 -0.69 7.13
CA VAL A 333 18.58 0.74 7.47
C VAL A 333 17.18 1.31 7.32
N HIS A 334 16.89 2.43 7.98
CA HIS A 334 15.61 3.12 7.84
C HIS A 334 15.77 4.63 7.90
N TYR A 335 14.85 5.36 7.28
CA TYR A 335 14.62 6.76 7.59
C TYR A 335 13.77 6.84 8.87
N SER A 336 14.24 7.57 9.88
CA SER A 336 13.52 7.76 11.13
C SER A 336 12.42 8.81 10.95
N PRO A 337 11.12 8.45 11.09
CA PRO A 337 10.06 9.44 11.08
C PRO A 337 9.97 10.24 12.39
N TYR A 338 10.85 9.98 13.36
CA TYR A 338 10.89 10.69 14.65
C TYR A 338 11.96 11.78 14.69
N ASN A 339 13.13 11.55 14.06
CA ASN A 339 14.24 12.50 14.09
C ASN A 339 14.83 12.85 12.71
N GLY A 340 14.33 12.25 11.62
CA GLY A 340 14.71 12.58 10.25
C GLY A 340 16.07 12.04 9.79
N LYS A 341 16.75 11.22 10.60
CA LYS A 341 18.05 10.62 10.25
C LYS A 341 17.86 9.27 9.57
N THR A 342 18.87 8.84 8.81
CA THR A 342 18.98 7.45 8.36
C THR A 342 19.79 6.66 9.39
N LEU A 343 19.23 5.59 9.93
CA LEU A 343 19.79 4.81 11.04
C LEU A 343 19.72 3.30 10.73
N PRO A 344 20.58 2.47 11.35
CA PRO A 344 20.53 1.02 11.17
C PRO A 344 19.35 0.39 11.93
N GLY A 345 18.90 -0.78 11.46
CA GLY A 345 17.92 -1.62 12.16
C GLY A 345 16.48 -1.48 11.66
N TYR A 346 15.59 -2.30 12.20
CA TYR A 346 14.20 -2.38 11.78
C TYR A 346 13.41 -1.13 12.17
N MET A 347 12.36 -0.85 11.40
CA MET A 347 11.40 0.22 11.63
C MET A 347 10.08 -0.16 10.95
N PHE A 348 8.95 0.17 11.58
CA PHE A 348 7.62 -0.15 11.08
C PHE A 348 6.69 1.06 11.26
N ALA A 349 5.66 1.19 10.42
CA ALA A 349 4.75 2.33 10.46
C ALA A 349 3.31 1.95 10.08
N GLY A 350 2.35 2.81 10.43
CA GLY A 350 0.96 2.69 9.98
C GLY A 350 0.10 1.80 10.87
N THR A 351 0.27 1.86 12.19
CA THR A 351 -0.55 1.09 13.14
C THR A 351 -0.93 1.91 14.37
N GLY A 352 -2.11 1.59 14.91
CA GLY A 352 -2.63 2.12 16.17
C GLY A 352 -2.81 1.04 17.21
N PHE A 353 -2.04 1.09 18.29
CA PHE A 353 -2.10 0.07 19.34
C PHE A 353 -3.39 0.09 20.12
N TRP A 354 -4.16 1.18 20.14
CA TRP A 354 -5.52 1.17 20.70
C TRP A 354 -6.44 0.16 19.98
N ASP A 355 -6.20 -0.10 18.69
CA ASP A 355 -6.90 -1.11 17.89
C ASP A 355 -6.20 -2.46 17.98
N THR A 356 -4.92 -2.49 17.62
CA THR A 356 -4.23 -3.72 17.21
C THR A 356 -3.72 -4.57 18.38
N PHE A 357 -3.64 -4.03 19.60
CA PHE A 357 -3.24 -4.81 20.77
C PHE A 357 -4.22 -5.96 21.08
N ARG A 358 -5.49 -5.80 20.70
CA ARG A 358 -6.60 -6.67 21.10
C ARG A 358 -6.50 -8.07 20.50
N ALA A 359 -6.11 -8.15 19.23
CA ALA A 359 -6.11 -9.40 18.48
C ALA A 359 -5.03 -9.48 17.40
N LEU A 360 -4.63 -8.37 16.77
CA LEU A 360 -3.62 -8.41 15.71
C LEU A 360 -2.26 -8.83 16.26
N TYR A 361 -1.71 -8.12 17.24
CA TYR A 361 -0.41 -8.49 17.83
C TYR A 361 -0.43 -9.86 18.52
N PRO A 362 -1.47 -10.23 19.28
CA PRO A 362 -1.62 -11.60 19.78
C PRO A 362 -1.64 -12.67 18.67
N PHE A 363 -2.29 -12.39 17.54
CA PHE A 363 -2.33 -13.27 16.38
C PHE A 363 -0.96 -13.40 15.71
N LEU A 364 -0.22 -12.29 15.57
CA LEU A 364 1.15 -12.30 15.06
C LEU A 364 2.08 -13.11 15.98
N ASN A 365 1.97 -12.98 17.30
CA ASN A 365 2.72 -13.80 18.25
C ASN A 365 2.48 -15.30 18.06
N PHE A 366 1.26 -15.69 17.69
CA PHE A 366 0.89 -17.08 17.49
C PHE A 366 1.33 -17.63 16.13
N VAL A 367 1.00 -16.94 15.03
CA VAL A 367 1.14 -17.48 13.66
C VAL A 367 2.38 -16.94 12.94
N TYR A 368 2.82 -15.72 13.27
CA TYR A 368 3.92 -15.02 12.61
C TYR A 368 4.94 -14.44 13.61
N PRO A 369 5.46 -15.22 14.59
CA PRO A 369 6.31 -14.67 15.64
C PRO A 369 7.60 -14.02 15.10
N SER A 370 8.10 -14.46 13.95
CA SER A 370 9.30 -13.88 13.32
C SER A 370 9.10 -12.42 12.91
N ILE A 371 7.97 -12.07 12.28
CA ILE A 371 7.72 -10.67 11.89
C ILE A 371 7.44 -9.82 13.13
N ASN A 372 6.75 -10.37 14.14
CA ASN A 372 6.53 -9.60 15.36
C ASN A 372 7.84 -9.35 16.12
N LYS A 373 8.82 -10.25 16.04
CA LYS A 373 10.17 -9.99 16.57
C LYS A 373 10.81 -8.78 15.89
N GLU A 374 10.78 -8.70 14.56
CA GLU A 374 11.24 -7.52 13.81
C GLU A 374 10.49 -6.24 14.24
N MET A 375 9.17 -6.34 14.45
CA MET A 375 8.36 -5.23 14.95
C MET A 375 8.76 -4.78 16.36
N GLN A 376 9.10 -5.70 17.28
CA GLN A 376 9.59 -5.35 18.61
C GLN A 376 10.96 -4.65 18.56
N GLU A 377 11.84 -5.09 17.66
CA GLU A 377 13.13 -4.40 17.41
C GLU A 377 12.90 -3.00 16.81
N GLY A 378 11.88 -2.85 15.94
CA GLY A 378 11.41 -1.55 15.46
C GLY A 378 10.91 -0.64 16.57
N LEU A 379 10.11 -1.16 17.51
CA LEU A 379 9.65 -0.40 18.69
C LEU A 379 10.80 0.08 19.58
N ALA A 380 11.86 -0.72 19.70
CA ALA A 380 13.06 -0.29 20.42
C ALA A 380 13.73 0.91 19.73
N ASN A 381 13.76 0.92 18.39
CA ASN A 381 14.24 2.05 17.61
C ASN A 381 13.31 3.27 17.71
N ASP A 382 11.98 3.09 17.66
CA ASP A 382 11.02 4.17 17.93
C ASP A 382 11.33 4.87 19.26
N PHE A 383 11.61 4.08 20.31
CA PHE A 383 11.97 4.62 21.62
C PHE A 383 13.31 5.34 21.63
N ARG A 384 14.35 4.79 21.00
CA ARG A 384 15.67 5.46 20.89
C ARG A 384 15.57 6.80 20.19
N GLU A 385 14.70 6.88 19.19
CA GLU A 385 14.69 7.97 18.23
C GLU A 385 13.66 9.05 18.55
N GLY A 386 12.50 8.65 19.09
CA GLY A 386 11.40 9.53 19.49
C GLY A 386 11.27 9.68 21.01
N GLY A 387 12.00 8.90 21.81
CA GLY A 387 12.01 8.99 23.27
C GLY A 387 10.80 8.36 23.98
N PHE A 388 9.83 7.84 23.23
CA PHE A 388 8.61 7.17 23.71
C PHE A 388 8.22 6.06 22.72
N LEU A 389 7.48 5.04 23.18
CA LEU A 389 6.80 4.14 22.26
C LEU A 389 5.60 4.85 21.62
N PRO A 390 5.30 4.60 20.33
CA PRO A 390 4.10 5.13 19.71
C PRO A 390 2.86 4.42 20.27
N GLU A 391 1.74 5.14 20.37
CA GLU A 391 0.42 4.51 20.49
C GLU A 391 -0.31 4.51 19.14
N TRP A 392 -0.08 5.55 18.34
CA TRP A 392 -0.41 5.60 16.92
C TRP A 392 0.80 6.11 16.13
N SER A 393 1.22 5.36 15.11
CA SER A 393 2.32 5.69 14.20
C SER A 393 1.80 5.79 12.76
N SER A 394 2.06 6.92 12.08
CA SER A 394 1.79 7.10 10.65
C SER A 394 2.46 8.36 10.06
N PRO A 395 3.76 8.32 9.70
CA PRO A 395 4.73 7.28 10.07
C PRO A 395 5.35 7.49 11.45
N GLY A 396 5.50 8.73 11.91
CA GLY A 396 5.93 9.06 13.27
C GLY A 396 4.74 9.16 14.22
N PHE A 397 4.94 9.81 15.37
CA PHE A 397 3.88 9.98 16.36
C PHE A 397 2.66 10.73 15.80
N ARG A 398 1.47 10.20 16.09
CA ARG A 398 0.20 10.84 15.76
C ARG A 398 -0.70 10.94 16.99
N ASN A 399 -1.33 12.10 17.16
CA ASN A 399 -2.13 12.42 18.34
C ASN A 399 -3.59 11.96 18.18
N VAL A 400 -3.85 10.65 18.20
CA VAL A 400 -5.18 10.09 18.01
C VAL A 400 -5.40 8.87 18.90
N MET A 401 -6.64 8.65 19.32
CA MET A 401 -7.04 7.65 20.31
C MET A 401 -6.37 7.88 21.68
N VAL A 402 -6.38 6.88 22.55
CA VAL A 402 -6.00 6.99 23.96
C VAL A 402 -5.31 5.72 24.47
N GLY A 403 -4.82 5.78 25.71
CA GLY A 403 -4.29 4.64 26.45
C GLY A 403 -2.78 4.50 26.33
N ASN A 404 -2.25 3.46 26.98
CA ASN A 404 -0.83 3.10 26.91
C ASN A 404 -0.71 1.63 26.51
N ASN A 405 -1.28 1.30 25.34
CA ASN A 405 -1.47 -0.06 24.85
C ASN A 405 -0.19 -0.63 24.24
N SER A 406 0.82 0.20 23.93
CA SER A 406 2.18 -0.25 23.65
C SER A 406 2.72 -1.20 24.74
N ALA A 407 2.33 -0.97 26.00
CA ALA A 407 2.64 -1.88 27.12
C ALA A 407 2.06 -3.28 26.92
N SER A 408 0.81 -3.39 26.44
CA SER A 408 0.21 -4.69 26.13
C SER A 408 0.92 -5.38 24.98
N VAL A 409 1.29 -4.64 23.93
CA VAL A 409 1.96 -5.19 22.75
C VAL A 409 3.33 -5.78 23.12
N VAL A 410 4.14 -5.01 23.85
CA VAL A 410 5.48 -5.44 24.28
C VAL A 410 5.40 -6.58 25.31
N ALA A 411 4.52 -6.47 26.31
CA ALA A 411 4.38 -7.49 27.34
C ALA A 411 3.90 -8.83 26.76
N ASP A 412 2.89 -8.81 25.87
CA ASP A 412 2.36 -10.04 25.24
C ASP A 412 3.43 -10.76 24.40
N ALA A 413 4.21 -10.00 23.62
CA ALA A 413 5.35 -10.55 22.88
C ALA A 413 6.38 -11.20 23.81
N TYR A 414 6.76 -10.50 24.89
CA TYR A 414 7.76 -10.98 25.85
C TYR A 414 7.34 -12.29 26.54
N ILE A 415 6.12 -12.36 27.06
CA ILE A 415 5.62 -13.54 27.79
C ILE A 415 5.42 -14.75 26.88
N LYS A 416 5.09 -14.52 25.59
CA LYS A 416 4.96 -15.59 24.57
C LYS A 416 6.28 -15.98 23.91
N GLY A 417 7.41 -15.42 24.37
CA GLY A 417 8.74 -15.80 23.90
C GLY A 417 9.21 -15.10 22.62
N VAL A 418 8.46 -14.10 22.13
CA VAL A 418 8.88 -13.23 21.02
C VAL A 418 9.80 -12.15 21.58
N ARG A 419 11.04 -12.55 21.86
CA ARG A 419 12.06 -11.72 22.50
C ARG A 419 13.18 -11.37 21.52
N GLY A 420 13.77 -10.20 21.71
CA GLY A 420 14.87 -9.63 20.93
C GLY A 420 16.01 -9.15 21.84
N PRO A 421 17.10 -8.63 21.27
CA PRO A 421 18.24 -8.13 22.07
C PRO A 421 17.86 -6.94 22.96
N ASP A 422 16.84 -6.16 22.57
CA ASP A 422 16.50 -4.87 23.17
C ASP A 422 15.39 -4.92 24.24
N MET A 423 15.15 -6.08 24.85
CA MET A 423 14.05 -6.23 25.83
C MET A 423 14.22 -5.35 27.07
N ASN A 424 15.47 -5.12 27.53
CA ASN A 424 15.72 -4.20 28.64
C ASN A 424 15.35 -2.76 28.28
N LEU A 425 15.68 -2.33 27.06
CA LEU A 425 15.34 -1.00 26.58
C LEU A 425 13.82 -0.84 26.43
N LEU A 426 13.12 -1.87 25.94
CA LEU A 426 11.67 -1.84 25.88
C LEU A 426 11.04 -1.79 27.28
N TRP A 427 11.61 -2.48 28.27
CA TRP A 427 11.17 -2.35 29.66
C TRP A 427 11.33 -0.90 30.17
N GLU A 428 12.48 -0.26 29.92
CA GLU A 428 12.68 1.16 30.23
C GLU A 428 11.64 2.05 29.54
N ALA A 429 11.32 1.75 28.28
CA ALA A 429 10.29 2.45 27.52
C ALA A 429 8.90 2.32 28.14
N LEU A 430 8.54 1.12 28.61
CA LEU A 430 7.27 0.87 29.30
C LEU A 430 7.19 1.63 30.63
N VAL A 431 8.25 1.57 31.45
CA VAL A 431 8.31 2.30 32.72
C VAL A 431 8.21 3.80 32.48
N LYS A 432 8.89 4.33 31.46
CA LYS A 432 8.79 5.75 31.12
C LYS A 432 7.38 6.13 30.67
N GLY A 433 6.79 5.37 29.75
CA GLY A 433 5.44 5.61 29.23
C GLY A 433 4.36 5.54 30.31
N ALA A 434 4.50 4.65 31.30
CA ALA A 434 3.56 4.50 32.39
C ALA A 434 3.55 5.69 33.38
N ASN A 435 4.68 6.40 33.50
CA ASN A 435 4.93 7.41 34.53
C ASN A 435 5.15 8.84 33.99
N ASN A 436 5.03 9.06 32.67
CA ASN A 436 5.24 10.39 32.08
C ASN A 436 4.21 10.68 30.99
N GLU A 437 3.79 11.94 30.91
CA GLU A 437 3.19 12.46 29.69
C GLU A 437 4.24 12.50 28.57
N GLY A 438 3.84 12.16 27.35
CA GLY A 438 4.72 12.21 26.19
C GLY A 438 4.58 13.50 25.40
N PRO A 439 5.26 13.58 24.23
CA PRO A 439 5.29 14.78 23.39
C PRO A 439 3.92 15.15 22.77
N LEU A 440 2.94 14.24 22.83
CA LEU A 440 1.57 14.43 22.36
C LEU A 440 0.63 13.80 23.40
N ASN A 441 -0.61 14.27 23.47
CA ASN A 441 -1.61 13.76 24.42
C ASN A 441 -1.80 12.21 24.32
N ALA A 442 -1.78 11.67 23.10
CA ALA A 442 -1.90 10.22 22.88
C ALA A 442 -0.57 9.44 23.00
N VAL A 443 0.57 10.09 23.27
CA VAL A 443 1.89 9.43 23.42
C VAL A 443 2.31 9.50 24.88
N GLY A 444 2.77 8.39 25.46
CA GLY A 444 2.93 8.29 26.92
C GLY A 444 1.56 8.21 27.61
N ARG A 445 1.44 8.76 28.83
CA ARG A 445 0.21 8.68 29.61
C ARG A 445 -0.27 10.06 30.05
N ALA A 446 -1.12 10.68 29.24
CA ALA A 446 -1.75 11.95 29.60
C ALA A 446 -2.50 11.86 30.94
N GLY A 447 -2.34 12.89 31.77
CA GLY A 447 -2.94 13.00 33.10
C GLY A 447 -2.22 12.19 34.18
N VAL A 448 -1.03 11.63 33.91
CA VAL A 448 -0.17 11.05 34.96
C VAL A 448 0.45 12.18 35.79
N LYS A 449 0.42 12.03 37.12
CA LYS A 449 0.89 13.04 38.08
C LYS A 449 2.24 12.67 38.67
#